data_AF-A0A3A6Q4B9-F1
#
_entry.id   AF-A0A3A6Q4B9-F1
#
_cell.length_a   1.000
_cell.length_b   1.000
_cell.length_c   1.000
_cell.angle_alpha   90.00
_cell.angle_beta   90.00
_cell.angle_gamma   90.00
#
_symmetry.space_group_name_H-M   'P 1'
#
loop_
_entity.id
_entity.type
_entity.pdbx_description
1 polymer ?
#
loop_
_entity_poly.entity_id
_entity_poly.type
_entity_poly.pdbx_seq_one_letter_code
_entity_poly.pdbx_strand_id
1 'polypeptide(L)'
;MLTADLARSRTDGDTVTPLFVDPDDDRYQQTAAELIEIFTGHLGEPKGELEATIDELTIADTDYKIVQGLAKLLQDECEFEVVAPVDPQDIRRRLFEKANDSYPVVRQPTLGDDTQPLDIYSNVADRLGISLEECYKGMYADLDENKRLVRFGNQAIEGHDGEETTTTTQLTGDSAESYADDTITVEWLLTRYNLALAQAVLYDATEMRIRVWDSFSTVFSYVKLFGLMHRIYPIDNAGNRVESTDVADGYEAVLDGAASLFSKSRKYGIRMANFLPALPLCTRWEMEAEILDETTGTTDHRRTLALDHTDGLSSHYSAQSEFDSDVERTLADKWERANTEWDLIREDDVLDFGAEVMLPDFAIEHPDGRRVILEIVGFWTPEYLSEKLTKIREADAANLVVAVSERLDCSADDFEGMDDRVLWFKSGIHVYDLVELAEEYALPTNT
;
A
#
# COMPACT_ATOMS: atom_id res chain seq x y z
N MET A 1 -1.73 -6.73 5.40
CA MET A 1 -3.21 -6.89 5.25
C MET A 1 -3.58 -8.36 5.39
N LEU A 2 -4.82 -8.68 5.76
CA LEU A 2 -5.27 -10.08 5.85
C LEU A 2 -5.47 -10.71 4.47
N THR A 3 -5.20 -11.99 4.35
CA THR A 3 -5.56 -12.78 3.16
C THR A 3 -7.05 -13.15 3.19
N ALA A 4 -7.62 -13.47 2.02
CA ALA A 4 -9.05 -13.74 1.90
C ALA A 4 -9.53 -14.96 2.71
N ASP A 5 -8.65 -15.93 2.98
CA ASP A 5 -8.93 -17.12 3.79
C ASP A 5 -9.03 -16.82 5.30
N LEU A 6 -8.31 -15.78 5.76
CA LEU A 6 -8.35 -15.26 7.13
C LEU A 6 -9.46 -14.22 7.33
N ALA A 7 -10.05 -13.72 6.25
CA ALA A 7 -11.19 -12.81 6.31
C ALA A 7 -12.38 -13.45 7.05
N ARG A 8 -13.01 -12.64 7.90
CA ARG A 8 -14.22 -13.00 8.64
C ARG A 8 -15.29 -11.95 8.32
N SER A 9 -16.30 -12.38 7.61
CA SER A 9 -17.48 -11.56 7.31
C SER A 9 -18.75 -12.39 7.40
N ARG A 10 -19.87 -11.69 7.59
CA ARG A 10 -21.21 -12.25 7.57
C ARG A 10 -21.95 -11.67 6.38
N THR A 11 -22.61 -12.53 5.64
CA THR A 11 -23.51 -12.12 4.56
C THR A 11 -24.95 -12.29 5.03
N ASP A 12 -25.77 -11.25 4.88
CA ASP A 12 -27.21 -11.29 5.13
C ASP A 12 -27.93 -10.57 3.99
N GLY A 13 -28.74 -11.30 3.23
CA GLY A 13 -29.32 -10.79 1.99
C GLY A 13 -28.24 -10.19 1.09
N ASP A 14 -28.43 -8.95 0.65
CA ASP A 14 -27.50 -8.24 -0.23
C ASP A 14 -26.42 -7.47 0.53
N THR A 15 -26.23 -7.69 1.83
CA THR A 15 -25.23 -6.99 2.65
C THR A 15 -24.11 -7.94 3.07
N VAL A 16 -22.87 -7.44 3.06
CA VAL A 16 -21.71 -8.10 3.67
C VAL A 16 -21.15 -7.21 4.79
N THR A 17 -20.96 -7.79 5.96
CA THR A 17 -20.47 -7.07 7.15
C THR A 17 -19.24 -7.79 7.71
N PRO A 18 -18.09 -7.12 7.87
CA PRO A 18 -16.93 -7.68 8.55
C PRO A 18 -17.29 -8.05 9.99
N LEU A 19 -16.74 -9.16 10.48
CA LEU A 19 -16.94 -9.60 11.87
C LEU A 19 -15.82 -9.03 12.75
N PHE A 20 -15.95 -7.73 13.05
CA PHE A 20 -15.03 -7.03 13.94
C PHE A 20 -14.95 -7.66 15.33
N VAL A 21 -13.82 -7.45 15.98
CA VAL A 21 -13.58 -7.79 17.38
C VAL A 21 -13.66 -6.52 18.22
N ASP A 22 -14.08 -6.66 19.47
CA ASP A 22 -14.03 -5.58 20.44
C ASP A 22 -12.58 -5.45 20.96
N PRO A 23 -11.88 -4.32 20.74
CA PRO A 23 -10.52 -4.11 21.25
C PRO A 23 -10.43 -4.13 22.78
N ASP A 24 -11.55 -3.90 23.48
CA ASP A 24 -11.63 -3.90 24.94
C ASP A 24 -11.93 -5.29 25.53
N ASP A 25 -12.11 -6.32 24.70
CA ASP A 25 -12.32 -7.70 25.16
C ASP A 25 -11.02 -8.30 25.72
N ASP A 26 -11.01 -8.57 27.03
CA ASP A 26 -9.88 -9.15 27.77
C ASP A 26 -9.25 -10.37 27.08
N ARG A 27 -10.06 -11.23 26.44
CA ARG A 27 -9.58 -12.43 25.76
C ARG A 27 -8.74 -12.09 24.54
N TYR A 28 -9.18 -11.12 23.73
CA TYR A 28 -8.44 -10.69 22.55
C TYR A 28 -7.21 -9.85 22.94
N GLN A 29 -7.31 -9.03 23.99
CA GLN A 29 -6.15 -8.33 24.55
C GLN A 29 -5.07 -9.30 25.02
N GLN A 30 -5.45 -10.36 25.74
CA GLN A 30 -4.51 -11.39 26.19
C GLN A 30 -3.88 -12.13 25.02
N THR A 31 -4.69 -12.52 24.02
CA THR A 31 -4.21 -13.21 22.81
C THR A 31 -3.22 -12.33 22.02
N ALA A 32 -3.55 -11.05 21.83
CA ALA A 32 -2.67 -10.09 21.16
C ALA A 32 -1.36 -9.87 21.93
N ALA A 33 -1.43 -9.76 23.26
CA ALA A 33 -0.24 -9.62 24.10
C ALA A 33 0.67 -10.87 24.02
N GLU A 34 0.09 -12.06 24.11
CA GLU A 34 0.82 -13.33 23.98
C GLU A 34 1.50 -13.45 22.61
N LEU A 35 0.80 -13.10 21.53
CA LEU A 35 1.39 -13.06 20.19
C LEU A 35 2.55 -12.06 20.10
N ILE A 36 2.41 -10.84 20.61
CA ILE A 36 3.50 -9.85 20.60
C ILE A 36 4.72 -10.37 21.38
N GLU A 37 4.50 -11.03 22.53
CA GLU A 37 5.57 -11.65 23.32
C GLU A 37 6.26 -12.79 22.55
N ILE A 38 5.49 -13.63 21.85
CA ILE A 38 6.03 -14.71 21.00
C ILE A 38 6.95 -14.11 19.93
N PHE A 39 6.50 -13.10 19.17
CA PHE A 39 7.31 -12.50 18.10
C PHE A 39 8.57 -11.83 18.66
N THR A 40 8.44 -11.10 19.77
CA THR A 40 9.58 -10.47 20.46
C THR A 40 10.61 -11.52 20.93
N GLY A 41 10.14 -12.65 21.46
CA GLY A 41 10.99 -13.74 21.92
C GLY A 41 11.69 -14.53 20.81
N HIS A 42 11.20 -14.43 19.57
CA HIS A 42 11.77 -15.09 18.38
C HIS A 42 12.72 -14.18 17.58
N LEU A 43 13.05 -12.98 18.07
CA LEU A 43 14.08 -12.16 17.44
C LEU A 43 15.41 -12.93 17.36
N GLY A 44 15.92 -13.08 16.14
CA GLY A 44 17.10 -13.87 15.82
C GLY A 44 16.81 -15.35 15.54
N GLU A 45 15.62 -15.87 15.81
CA GLU A 45 15.27 -17.28 15.59
C GLU A 45 14.76 -17.57 14.15
N PRO A 46 14.73 -18.84 13.71
CA PRO A 46 14.23 -19.21 12.39
C PRO A 46 12.73 -18.95 12.22
N LYS A 47 12.32 -18.53 11.02
CA LYS A 47 10.92 -18.30 10.65
C LYS A 47 10.03 -19.53 10.93
N GLY A 48 10.52 -20.74 10.64
CA GLY A 48 9.77 -21.97 10.86
C GLY A 48 9.50 -22.29 12.33
N GLU A 49 10.36 -21.86 13.26
CA GLU A 49 10.11 -22.03 14.71
C GLU A 49 9.01 -21.08 15.19
N LEU A 50 9.00 -19.85 14.68
CA LEU A 50 7.93 -18.89 14.92
C LEU A 50 6.60 -19.40 14.37
N GLU A 51 6.57 -19.88 13.12
CA GLU A 51 5.37 -20.45 12.50
C GLU A 51 4.84 -21.66 13.27
N ALA A 52 5.73 -22.56 13.70
CA ALA A 52 5.34 -23.71 14.53
C ALA A 52 4.74 -23.29 15.87
N THR A 53 5.31 -22.26 16.53
CA THR A 53 4.79 -21.73 17.79
C THR A 53 3.40 -21.11 17.61
N ILE A 54 3.18 -20.38 16.52
CA ILE A 54 1.87 -19.81 16.17
C ILE A 54 0.84 -20.94 15.91
N ASP A 55 1.23 -21.97 15.17
CA ASP A 55 0.37 -23.11 14.88
C ASP A 55 -0.04 -23.85 16.16
N GLU A 56 0.89 -24.07 17.10
CA GLU A 56 0.61 -24.68 18.40
C GLU A 56 -0.42 -23.87 19.22
N LEU A 57 -0.32 -22.54 19.21
CA LEU A 57 -1.29 -21.64 19.86
C LEU A 57 -2.70 -21.80 19.25
N THR A 58 -2.77 -22.02 17.95
CA THR A 58 -4.06 -22.06 17.23
C THR A 58 -4.81 -23.38 17.36
N ILE A 59 -4.10 -24.49 17.63
CA ILE A 59 -4.71 -25.83 17.79
C ILE A 59 -5.67 -25.90 18.99
N ALA A 60 -5.46 -25.05 20.00
CA ALA A 60 -6.23 -25.04 21.24
C ALA A 60 -7.46 -24.10 21.21
N ASP A 61 -7.60 -23.24 20.19
CA ASP A 61 -8.59 -22.16 20.18
C ASP A 61 -9.74 -22.38 19.17
N THR A 62 -10.96 -22.06 19.58
CA THR A 62 -12.14 -22.05 18.70
C THR A 62 -12.09 -20.88 17.72
N ASP A 63 -11.37 -19.80 18.07
CA ASP A 63 -11.19 -18.59 17.28
C ASP A 63 -9.87 -18.59 16.49
N TYR A 64 -9.41 -19.76 16.01
CA TYR A 64 -8.12 -19.91 15.29
C TYR A 64 -7.90 -18.87 14.17
N LYS A 65 -8.97 -18.46 13.46
CA LYS A 65 -8.89 -17.45 12.39
C LYS A 65 -8.48 -16.07 12.92
N ILE A 66 -8.89 -15.72 14.14
CA ILE A 66 -8.51 -14.46 14.79
C ILE A 66 -7.02 -14.53 15.14
N VAL A 67 -6.59 -15.61 15.79
CA VAL A 67 -5.17 -15.80 16.15
C VAL A 67 -4.27 -15.75 14.92
N GLN A 68 -4.61 -16.52 13.87
CA GLN A 68 -3.88 -16.52 12.59
C GLN A 68 -3.92 -15.15 11.91
N GLY A 69 -5.04 -14.43 11.99
CA GLY A 69 -5.16 -13.09 11.43
C GLY A 69 -4.30 -12.06 12.16
N LEU A 70 -4.29 -12.07 13.49
CA LEU A 70 -3.42 -11.22 14.30
C LEU A 70 -1.93 -11.54 14.04
N ALA A 71 -1.57 -12.83 14.05
CA ALA A 71 -0.22 -13.28 13.76
C ALA A 71 0.22 -12.87 12.34
N LYS A 72 -0.66 -12.95 11.35
CA LYS A 72 -0.39 -12.52 9.98
C LYS A 72 -0.08 -11.02 9.88
N LEU A 73 -0.71 -10.18 10.70
CA LEU A 73 -0.41 -8.75 10.76
C LEU A 73 0.94 -8.49 11.42
N LEU A 74 1.28 -9.22 12.49
CA LEU A 74 2.62 -9.14 13.10
C LEU A 74 3.72 -9.65 12.16
N GLN A 75 3.45 -10.67 11.36
CA GLN A 75 4.36 -11.14 10.31
C GLN A 75 4.60 -10.10 9.21
N ASP A 76 3.61 -9.25 8.90
CA ASP A 76 3.80 -8.14 7.96
C ASP A 76 4.79 -7.09 8.51
N GLU A 77 4.96 -7.02 9.84
CA GLU A 77 5.91 -6.14 10.54
C GLU A 77 7.29 -6.80 10.80
N CYS A 78 7.56 -7.94 10.16
CA CYS A 78 8.80 -8.70 10.34
C CYS A 78 9.71 -8.60 9.11
N GLU A 79 11.02 -8.47 9.35
CA GLU A 79 12.05 -8.64 8.32
C GLU A 79 12.79 -9.95 8.53
N PHE A 80 12.87 -10.76 7.48
CA PHE A 80 13.52 -12.06 7.49
C PHE A 80 14.68 -12.11 6.50
N GLU A 81 15.87 -12.46 7.00
CA GLU A 81 17.08 -12.51 6.19
C GLU A 81 17.76 -13.87 6.18
N VAL A 82 18.54 -14.10 5.12
CA VAL A 82 19.45 -15.24 5.03
C VAL A 82 20.72 -14.91 5.81
N VAL A 83 20.80 -15.40 7.05
CA VAL A 83 21.96 -15.20 7.92
C VAL A 83 22.87 -16.43 7.86
N ALA A 84 23.94 -16.33 7.07
CA ALA A 84 24.98 -17.34 6.98
C ALA A 84 26.36 -16.70 6.75
N PRO A 85 27.45 -17.26 7.32
CA PRO A 85 28.80 -16.68 7.16
C PRO A 85 29.38 -16.89 5.76
N VAL A 86 28.82 -17.84 5.01
CA VAL A 86 29.13 -18.11 3.60
C VAL A 86 27.81 -18.38 2.88
N ASP A 87 27.76 -18.03 1.60
CA ASP A 87 26.65 -18.36 0.72
C ASP A 87 26.20 -19.84 0.87
N PRO A 88 24.92 -20.11 1.19
CA PRO A 88 24.40 -21.46 1.41
C PRO A 88 24.57 -22.42 0.22
N GLN A 89 24.56 -21.90 -1.02
CA GLN A 89 24.79 -22.71 -2.22
C GLN A 89 26.25 -23.18 -2.29
N ASP A 90 27.19 -22.32 -1.91
CA ASP A 90 28.61 -22.66 -1.81
C ASP A 90 28.90 -23.72 -0.74
N ILE A 91 28.26 -23.63 0.43
CA ILE A 91 28.35 -24.64 1.49
C ILE A 91 27.86 -25.99 0.95
N ARG A 92 26.64 -26.04 0.38
CA ARG A 92 26.05 -27.26 -0.19
C ARG A 92 26.92 -27.89 -1.27
N ARG A 93 27.41 -27.08 -2.22
CA ARG A 93 28.28 -27.56 -3.31
C ARG A 93 29.51 -28.27 -2.76
N ARG A 94 30.28 -27.61 -1.88
CA ARG A 94 31.52 -28.18 -1.33
C ARG A 94 31.24 -29.41 -0.46
N LEU A 95 30.14 -29.39 0.29
CA LEU A 95 29.75 -30.50 1.15
C LEU A 95 29.37 -31.74 0.33
N PHE A 96 28.55 -31.59 -0.71
CA PHE A 96 28.14 -32.70 -1.55
C PHE A 96 29.27 -33.24 -2.43
N GLU A 97 30.17 -32.39 -2.94
CA GLU A 97 31.40 -32.82 -3.60
C GLU A 97 32.26 -33.67 -2.66
N LYS A 98 32.49 -33.20 -1.43
CA LYS A 98 33.27 -33.92 -0.42
C LYS A 98 32.60 -35.23 0.02
N ALA A 99 31.29 -35.24 0.13
CA ALA A 99 30.51 -36.44 0.45
C ALA A 99 30.61 -37.49 -0.66
N ASN A 100 30.57 -37.07 -1.92
CA ASN A 100 30.76 -37.95 -3.08
C ASN A 100 32.17 -38.57 -3.10
N ASP A 101 33.21 -37.79 -2.81
CA ASP A 101 34.59 -38.30 -2.70
C ASP A 101 34.75 -39.29 -1.53
N SER A 102 33.90 -39.18 -0.51
CA SER A 102 33.95 -39.99 0.71
C SER A 102 32.98 -41.18 0.70
N TYR A 103 32.39 -41.51 -0.46
CA TYR A 103 31.34 -42.52 -0.57
C TYR A 103 31.81 -43.94 -0.14
N PRO A 104 30.95 -44.74 0.54
CA PRO A 104 29.63 -44.38 1.05
C PRO A 104 29.74 -43.58 2.35
N VAL A 105 28.94 -42.50 2.46
CA VAL A 105 28.93 -41.56 3.61
C VAL A 105 28.49 -42.22 4.92
N VAL A 106 27.65 -43.26 4.82
CA VAL A 106 27.25 -44.11 5.95
C VAL A 106 27.58 -45.54 5.55
N ARG A 107 28.48 -46.17 6.30
CA ARG A 107 28.93 -47.54 6.07
C ARG A 107 28.05 -48.55 6.81
N GLN A 108 27.53 -48.17 7.99
CA GLN A 108 26.67 -49.02 8.81
C GLN A 108 25.55 -48.22 9.48
N PRO A 109 24.31 -48.21 8.92
CA PRO A 109 23.20 -47.40 9.44
C PRO A 109 22.75 -47.74 10.89
N THR A 110 23.19 -48.86 11.45
CA THR A 110 22.73 -49.41 12.73
C THR A 110 23.71 -49.26 13.89
N LEU A 111 24.95 -48.79 13.65
CA LEU A 111 25.91 -48.46 14.71
C LEU A 111 26.01 -46.93 14.83
N GLY A 112 25.75 -46.38 16.02
CA GLY A 112 25.81 -44.94 16.29
C GLY A 112 27.20 -44.31 16.30
N ASP A 113 28.22 -45.02 15.79
CA ASP A 113 29.64 -44.62 15.81
C ASP A 113 30.18 -44.21 14.42
N ASP A 114 29.32 -44.03 13.41
CA ASP A 114 29.77 -43.62 12.07
C ASP A 114 30.11 -42.11 12.07
N THR A 115 31.39 -41.76 12.25
CA THR A 115 31.88 -40.37 12.34
C THR A 115 32.08 -39.70 10.98
N GLN A 116 31.91 -40.43 9.87
CA GLN A 116 32.16 -39.89 8.52
C GLN A 116 31.36 -38.63 8.18
N PRO A 117 30.08 -38.47 8.59
CA PRO A 117 29.37 -37.20 8.41
C PRO A 117 30.08 -36.03 9.10
N LEU A 118 30.48 -36.20 10.37
CA LEU A 118 31.20 -35.16 11.12
C LEU A 118 32.54 -34.80 10.46
N ASP A 119 33.27 -35.80 9.94
CA ASP A 119 34.54 -35.59 9.23
C ASP A 119 34.34 -34.78 7.93
N ILE A 120 33.25 -35.05 7.20
CA ILE A 120 32.89 -34.30 5.98
C ILE A 120 32.56 -32.85 6.31
N TYR A 121 31.68 -32.62 7.29
CA TYR A 121 31.31 -31.27 7.72
C TYR A 121 32.52 -30.50 8.26
N SER A 122 33.35 -31.12 9.13
CA SER A 122 34.56 -30.48 9.67
C SER A 122 35.54 -30.10 8.56
N ASN A 123 35.76 -30.97 7.57
CA ASN A 123 36.68 -30.66 6.48
C ASN A 123 36.20 -29.49 5.61
N VAL A 124 34.90 -29.38 5.39
CA VAL A 124 34.29 -28.30 4.61
C VAL A 124 34.30 -27.00 5.41
N ALA A 125 33.95 -27.06 6.70
CA ALA A 125 34.00 -25.93 7.63
C ALA A 125 35.42 -25.34 7.71
N ASP A 126 36.45 -26.18 7.90
CA ASP A 126 37.85 -25.77 7.94
C ASP A 126 38.30 -25.09 6.63
N ARG A 127 37.87 -25.60 5.47
CA ARG A 127 38.18 -25.03 4.14
C ARG A 127 37.47 -23.71 3.89
N LEU A 128 36.33 -23.49 4.53
CA LEU A 128 35.53 -22.28 4.44
C LEU A 128 35.92 -21.25 5.51
N GLY A 129 36.71 -21.64 6.52
CA GLY A 129 37.11 -20.77 7.61
C GLY A 129 35.96 -20.48 8.59
N ILE A 130 34.99 -21.38 8.68
CA ILE A 130 33.81 -21.27 9.55
C ILE A 130 33.78 -22.42 10.54
N SER A 131 33.01 -22.29 11.62
CA SER A 131 32.78 -23.37 12.57
C SER A 131 31.92 -24.50 11.97
N LEU A 132 31.99 -25.68 12.59
CA LEU A 132 31.17 -26.82 12.23
C LEU A 132 29.67 -26.51 12.31
N GLU A 133 29.27 -25.79 13.37
CA GLU A 133 27.89 -25.39 13.61
C GLU A 133 27.40 -24.41 12.53
N GLU A 134 28.21 -23.40 12.20
CA GLU A 134 27.93 -22.46 11.11
C GLU A 134 27.83 -23.16 9.76
N CYS A 135 28.68 -24.15 9.48
CA CYS A 135 28.61 -24.94 8.27
C CYS A 135 27.32 -25.78 8.21
N TYR A 136 26.89 -26.33 9.35
CA TYR A 136 25.68 -27.14 9.43
C TYR A 136 24.41 -26.29 9.27
N LYS A 137 24.28 -25.22 10.06
CA LYS A 137 23.13 -24.29 10.00
C LYS A 137 23.09 -23.51 8.69
N GLY A 138 24.24 -23.03 8.22
CA GLY A 138 24.36 -22.21 7.00
C GLY A 138 24.03 -22.95 5.71
N MET A 139 24.07 -24.29 5.70
CA MET A 139 23.82 -25.11 4.51
C MET A 139 22.44 -24.86 3.87
N TYR A 140 21.43 -24.61 4.70
CA TYR A 140 20.04 -24.42 4.26
C TYR A 140 19.43 -23.12 4.80
N ALA A 141 20.27 -22.16 5.21
CA ALA A 141 19.82 -20.86 5.70
C ALA A 141 19.04 -20.04 4.64
N ASP A 142 19.14 -20.41 3.37
CA ASP A 142 18.39 -19.81 2.26
C ASP A 142 16.96 -20.36 2.10
N LEU A 143 16.60 -21.46 2.76
CA LEU A 143 15.23 -21.95 2.79
C LEU A 143 14.36 -20.98 3.59
N ASP A 144 13.12 -20.76 3.15
CA ASP A 144 12.23 -19.75 3.74
C ASP A 144 11.99 -19.96 5.25
N GLU A 145 11.79 -21.21 5.66
CA GLU A 145 11.65 -21.63 7.07
C GLU A 145 12.92 -21.38 7.92
N ASN A 146 14.09 -21.29 7.30
CA ASN A 146 15.37 -21.12 8.00
C ASN A 146 15.88 -19.68 8.00
N LYS A 147 15.21 -18.77 7.28
CA LYS A 147 15.53 -17.34 7.37
C LYS A 147 15.32 -16.88 8.80
N ARG A 148 16.20 -16.00 9.28
CA ARG A 148 16.13 -15.49 10.66
C ARG A 148 15.31 -14.22 10.71
N LEU A 149 14.50 -14.10 11.76
CA LEU A 149 13.82 -12.85 12.09
C LEU A 149 14.87 -11.83 12.55
N VAL A 150 15.21 -10.85 11.71
CA VAL A 150 16.24 -9.83 12.04
C VAL A 150 15.63 -8.56 12.60
N ARG A 151 14.36 -8.29 12.28
CA ARG A 151 13.62 -7.12 12.75
C ARG A 151 12.15 -7.45 13.00
N PHE A 152 11.58 -6.88 14.05
CA PHE A 152 10.16 -6.91 14.36
C PHE A 152 9.72 -5.53 14.87
N GLY A 153 8.91 -4.82 14.08
CA GLY A 153 8.56 -3.42 14.35
C GLY A 153 9.80 -2.53 14.48
N ASN A 154 9.96 -1.90 15.63
CA ASN A 154 11.12 -1.04 15.96
C ASN A 154 12.29 -1.79 16.64
N GLN A 155 12.21 -3.11 16.81
CA GLN A 155 13.25 -3.91 17.44
C GLN A 155 14.06 -4.66 16.37
N ALA A 156 15.38 -4.60 16.47
CA ALA A 156 16.30 -5.31 15.57
C ALA A 156 17.37 -6.07 16.36
N ILE A 157 17.94 -7.11 15.75
CA ILE A 157 19.10 -7.82 16.32
C ILE A 157 20.36 -6.94 16.27
N GLU A 158 21.28 -7.10 17.22
CA GLU A 158 22.51 -6.31 17.29
C GLU A 158 23.28 -6.32 15.96
N GLY A 159 23.61 -5.13 15.44
CA GLY A 159 24.30 -4.96 14.17
C GLY A 159 23.39 -4.80 12.94
N HIS A 160 22.06 -4.83 13.12
CA HIS A 160 21.05 -4.51 12.10
C HIS A 160 20.31 -3.20 12.40
N ASP A 161 20.95 -2.28 13.13
CA ASP A 161 20.45 -0.91 13.38
C ASP A 161 20.56 0.01 12.12
N GLY A 162 20.96 -0.55 10.98
CA GLY A 162 21.30 0.17 9.76
C GLY A 162 20.18 0.11 8.74
N GLU A 163 19.58 1.28 8.51
CA GLU A 163 18.49 1.59 7.59
C GLU A 163 17.09 1.27 8.15
N GLU A 164 16.31 2.32 8.38
CA GLU A 164 14.87 2.24 8.57
C GLU A 164 14.26 1.64 7.29
N THR A 165 14.14 0.31 7.23
CA THR A 165 13.36 -0.35 6.18
C THR A 165 11.91 0.07 6.37
N THR A 166 11.41 0.87 5.44
CA THR A 166 10.03 1.35 5.41
C THR A 166 9.07 0.18 5.22
N THR A 167 8.45 -0.27 6.30
CA THR A 167 7.44 -1.33 6.25
C THR A 167 6.09 -0.75 5.86
N THR A 168 5.90 -0.31 4.61
CA THR A 168 4.55 -0.23 4.03
C THR A 168 4.57 -0.22 2.50
N THR A 169 3.83 -1.15 1.89
CA THR A 169 3.29 -1.08 0.52
C THR A 169 4.28 -0.89 -0.64
N GLN A 170 4.99 -1.95 -1.04
CA GLN A 170 5.58 -2.08 -2.39
C GLN A 170 4.52 -2.20 -3.53
N LEU A 171 3.30 -1.66 -3.37
CA LEU A 171 2.26 -1.69 -4.39
C LEU A 171 2.07 -0.35 -5.14
N THR A 172 2.66 0.73 -4.65
CA THR A 172 2.76 2.01 -5.34
C THR A 172 4.24 2.30 -5.49
N GLY A 173 4.76 2.20 -6.72
CA GLY A 173 6.18 2.42 -6.99
C GLY A 173 6.63 3.80 -6.50
N ASP A 174 7.83 3.83 -5.94
CA ASP A 174 8.61 5.03 -5.63
C ASP A 174 7.99 5.99 -4.58
N SER A 175 7.76 5.51 -3.36
CA SER A 175 7.59 6.36 -2.17
C SER A 175 8.39 5.78 -1.00
N ALA A 176 9.41 6.51 -0.54
CA ALA A 176 10.37 6.07 0.49
C ALA A 176 10.01 6.54 1.92
N GLU A 177 8.76 6.94 2.19
CA GLU A 177 8.34 7.40 3.52
C GLU A 177 7.58 6.31 4.29
N SER A 178 7.91 6.17 5.58
CA SER A 178 7.11 5.41 6.54
C SER A 178 5.87 6.23 6.89
N TYR A 179 4.69 5.72 6.52
CA TYR A 179 3.41 6.39 6.77
C TYR A 179 2.81 6.04 8.14
N ALA A 180 3.53 5.37 9.05
CA ALA A 180 2.98 4.82 10.29
C ALA A 180 3.87 5.03 11.53
N ASP A 181 3.24 5.13 12.71
CA ASP A 181 3.92 4.96 14.00
C ASP A 181 4.25 3.46 14.16
N ASP A 182 5.54 3.11 14.08
CA ASP A 182 6.02 1.72 14.04
C ASP A 182 5.98 1.00 15.41
N THR A 183 5.32 1.59 16.41
CA THR A 183 5.21 1.02 17.75
C THR A 183 4.10 -0.05 17.80
N ILE A 184 4.51 -1.32 17.78
CA ILE A 184 3.58 -2.46 17.92
C ILE A 184 3.04 -2.54 19.36
N THR A 185 1.74 -2.29 19.52
CA THR A 185 1.02 -2.43 20.80
C THR A 185 -0.20 -3.34 20.66
N VAL A 186 -0.75 -3.81 21.78
CA VAL A 186 -1.98 -4.61 21.82
C VAL A 186 -3.15 -3.84 21.18
N GLU A 187 -3.31 -2.57 21.56
CA GLU A 187 -4.35 -1.69 21.03
C GLU A 187 -4.19 -1.48 19.52
N TRP A 188 -2.96 -1.21 19.07
CA TRP A 188 -2.64 -1.11 17.64
C TRP A 188 -3.03 -2.39 16.91
N LEU A 189 -2.64 -3.56 17.40
CA LEU A 189 -2.86 -4.83 16.71
C LEU A 189 -4.35 -5.17 16.56
N LEU A 190 -5.13 -5.00 17.63
CA LEU A 190 -6.57 -5.27 17.60
C LEU A 190 -7.31 -4.30 16.68
N THR A 191 -6.92 -3.03 16.70
CA THR A 191 -7.55 -2.00 15.86
C THR A 191 -7.15 -2.18 14.39
N ARG A 192 -5.88 -2.48 14.14
CA ARG A 192 -5.34 -2.82 12.81
C ARG A 192 -6.01 -4.06 12.23
N TYR A 193 -6.38 -5.02 13.07
CA TYR A 193 -7.10 -6.23 12.68
C TYR A 193 -8.52 -5.96 12.20
N ASN A 194 -9.28 -5.10 12.90
CA ASN A 194 -10.60 -4.68 12.41
C ASN A 194 -10.51 -3.99 11.05
N LEU A 195 -9.57 -3.07 10.89
CA LEU A 195 -9.33 -2.43 9.60
C LEU A 195 -8.94 -3.47 8.54
N ALA A 196 -8.06 -4.42 8.86
CA ALA A 196 -7.65 -5.46 7.92
C ALA A 196 -8.79 -6.42 7.52
N LEU A 197 -9.76 -6.67 8.41
CA LEU A 197 -10.97 -7.42 8.09
C LEU A 197 -11.82 -6.69 7.05
N ALA A 198 -12.02 -5.38 7.22
CA ALA A 198 -12.72 -4.55 6.25
C ALA A 198 -11.98 -4.49 4.91
N GLN A 199 -10.65 -4.31 4.93
CA GLN A 199 -9.80 -4.35 3.73
C GLN A 199 -9.95 -5.67 2.96
N ALA A 200 -9.99 -6.82 3.66
CA ALA A 200 -10.09 -8.12 3.02
C ALA A 200 -11.43 -8.34 2.29
N VAL A 201 -12.52 -7.73 2.77
CA VAL A 201 -13.83 -7.77 2.07
C VAL A 201 -13.80 -6.95 0.78
N LEU A 202 -12.98 -5.90 0.72
CA LEU A 202 -12.86 -5.02 -0.45
C LEU A 202 -12.04 -5.62 -1.61
N TYR A 203 -11.39 -6.77 -1.45
CA TYR A 203 -10.60 -7.37 -2.53
C TYR A 203 -11.40 -7.72 -3.79
N ASP A 204 -12.69 -7.99 -3.62
CA ASP A 204 -13.65 -8.24 -4.70
C ASP A 204 -14.58 -7.02 -4.93
N ALA A 205 -14.21 -5.83 -4.44
CA ALA A 205 -14.94 -4.60 -4.70
C ALA A 205 -14.77 -4.15 -6.16
N THR A 206 -15.87 -3.65 -6.71
CA THR A 206 -15.98 -3.18 -8.10
C THR A 206 -16.16 -1.67 -8.17
N GLU A 207 -17.01 -1.12 -7.29
CA GLU A 207 -17.24 0.30 -7.08
C GLU A 207 -17.18 0.60 -5.58
N MET A 208 -16.69 1.79 -5.21
CA MET A 208 -16.67 2.31 -3.85
C MET A 208 -17.07 3.78 -3.90
N ARG A 209 -18.09 4.16 -3.14
CA ARG A 209 -18.54 5.53 -2.93
C ARG A 209 -18.13 5.96 -1.55
N ILE A 210 -17.52 7.13 -1.43
CA ILE A 210 -17.13 7.71 -0.15
C ILE A 210 -17.74 9.09 0.00
N ARG A 211 -18.02 9.48 1.24
CA ARG A 211 -18.38 10.84 1.60
C ARG A 211 -17.54 11.30 2.76
N VAL A 212 -17.01 12.51 2.65
CA VAL A 212 -16.15 13.14 3.65
C VAL A 212 -16.58 14.59 3.86
N TRP A 213 -16.66 15.03 5.11
CA TRP A 213 -17.07 16.40 5.48
C TRP A 213 -15.92 17.23 6.07
N ASP A 214 -14.80 16.58 6.37
CA ASP A 214 -13.59 17.20 6.89
C ASP A 214 -12.38 16.49 6.30
N SER A 215 -11.21 17.12 6.37
CA SER A 215 -9.94 16.50 5.97
C SER A 215 -9.95 15.90 4.55
N PHE A 216 -10.79 16.45 3.66
CA PHE A 216 -11.01 15.90 2.32
C PHE A 216 -9.76 15.97 1.44
N SER A 217 -8.91 16.99 1.59
CA SER A 217 -7.63 17.10 0.88
C SER A 217 -6.73 15.89 1.20
N THR A 218 -6.64 15.50 2.47
CA THR A 218 -5.89 14.30 2.90
C THR A 218 -6.51 13.02 2.35
N VAL A 219 -7.83 12.89 2.33
CA VAL A 219 -8.44 11.68 1.77
C VAL A 219 -8.21 11.60 0.26
N PHE A 220 -8.36 12.71 -0.45
CA PHE A 220 -8.19 12.74 -1.89
C PHE A 220 -6.74 12.62 -2.33
N SER A 221 -5.76 13.05 -1.52
CA SER A 221 -4.37 12.70 -1.77
C SER A 221 -4.14 11.19 -1.73
N TYR A 222 -4.73 10.47 -0.77
CA TYR A 222 -4.67 9.00 -0.75
C TYR A 222 -5.40 8.36 -1.95
N VAL A 223 -6.50 8.94 -2.43
CA VAL A 223 -7.16 8.48 -3.68
C VAL A 223 -6.18 8.57 -4.86
N LYS A 224 -5.45 9.68 -4.98
CA LYS A 224 -4.41 9.88 -6.01
C LYS A 224 -3.23 8.94 -5.83
N LEU A 225 -2.70 8.81 -4.61
CA LEU A 225 -1.57 7.93 -4.25
C LEU A 225 -1.83 6.48 -4.67
N PHE A 226 -3.04 5.96 -4.41
CA PHE A 226 -3.40 4.60 -4.81
C PHE A 226 -3.84 4.46 -6.28
N GLY A 227 -3.78 5.55 -7.06
CA GLY A 227 -4.10 5.57 -8.48
C GLY A 227 -5.54 5.13 -8.76
N LEU A 228 -6.48 5.59 -7.93
CA LEU A 228 -7.91 5.31 -8.07
C LEU A 228 -8.56 6.35 -9.00
N MET A 229 -9.26 5.87 -10.02
CA MET A 229 -10.14 6.69 -10.84
C MET A 229 -11.34 7.12 -10.01
N HIS A 230 -11.64 8.41 -10.09
CA HIS A 230 -12.62 9.02 -9.21
C HIS A 230 -13.43 10.09 -9.93
N ARG A 231 -14.64 10.28 -9.41
CA ARG A 231 -15.52 11.41 -9.72
C ARG A 231 -15.94 12.05 -8.43
N ILE A 232 -15.66 13.33 -8.25
CA ILE A 232 -15.94 14.06 -7.02
C ILE A 232 -17.13 14.98 -7.25
N TYR A 233 -18.04 15.01 -6.28
CA TYR A 233 -19.26 15.81 -6.29
C TYR A 233 -19.34 16.59 -4.96
N PRO A 234 -19.60 17.91 -4.97
CA PRO A 234 -19.83 18.64 -3.74
C PRO A 234 -21.14 18.16 -3.08
N ILE A 235 -21.17 18.07 -1.75
CA ILE A 235 -22.35 17.64 -0.98
C ILE A 235 -22.69 18.62 0.15
N ASP A 236 -23.96 18.66 0.54
CA ASP A 236 -24.42 19.37 1.73
C ASP A 236 -24.15 18.57 3.03
N ASN A 237 -24.44 19.17 4.18
CA ASN A 237 -24.26 18.54 5.48
C ASN A 237 -25.09 17.25 5.68
N ALA A 238 -26.12 17.02 4.86
CA ALA A 238 -26.94 15.81 4.87
C ALA A 238 -26.44 14.75 3.85
N GLY A 239 -25.38 15.03 3.09
CA GLY A 239 -24.81 14.12 2.11
C GLY A 239 -25.48 14.16 0.74
N ASN A 240 -26.34 15.16 0.46
CA ASN A 240 -26.93 15.33 -0.86
C ASN A 240 -26.00 16.14 -1.76
N ARG A 241 -25.86 15.74 -3.01
CA ARG A 241 -25.08 16.50 -4.00
C ARG A 241 -25.67 17.90 -4.18
N VAL A 242 -24.80 18.90 -4.24
CA VAL A 242 -25.14 20.30 -4.49
C VAL A 242 -24.57 20.76 -5.83
N GLU A 243 -24.99 21.94 -6.30
CA GLU A 243 -24.63 22.43 -7.63
C GLU A 243 -23.26 23.13 -7.71
N SER A 244 -22.63 23.46 -6.58
CA SER A 244 -21.35 24.18 -6.56
C SER A 244 -20.61 24.00 -5.23
N THR A 245 -19.28 24.19 -5.27
CA THR A 245 -18.38 24.16 -4.09
C THR A 245 -18.69 25.26 -3.07
N ASP A 246 -19.25 26.40 -3.49
CA ASP A 246 -19.55 27.55 -2.62
C ASP A 246 -20.57 27.23 -1.52
N VAL A 247 -21.41 26.21 -1.74
CA VAL A 247 -22.46 25.77 -0.82
C VAL A 247 -22.21 24.35 -0.30
N ALA A 248 -21.01 23.81 -0.53
CA ALA A 248 -20.62 22.48 -0.10
C ALA A 248 -20.22 22.47 1.38
N ASP A 249 -20.71 21.47 2.11
CA ASP A 249 -20.26 21.13 3.47
C ASP A 249 -19.28 19.93 3.45
N GLY A 250 -19.08 19.30 2.29
CA GLY A 250 -18.21 18.15 2.10
C GLY A 250 -18.19 17.68 0.65
N TYR A 251 -17.62 16.49 0.42
CA TYR A 251 -17.50 15.90 -0.91
C TYR A 251 -17.87 14.41 -0.91
N GLU A 252 -18.57 13.99 -1.97
CA GLU A 252 -18.74 12.58 -2.33
C GLU A 252 -17.75 12.23 -3.45
N ALA A 253 -17.02 11.13 -3.32
CA ALA A 253 -16.23 10.57 -4.41
C ALA A 253 -16.71 9.18 -4.78
N VAL A 254 -16.94 8.96 -6.08
CA VAL A 254 -17.22 7.64 -6.65
C VAL A 254 -15.92 7.10 -7.23
N LEU A 255 -15.36 6.09 -6.58
CA LEU A 255 -14.15 5.37 -6.95
C LEU A 255 -14.58 4.11 -7.72
N ASP A 256 -14.28 4.04 -9.01
CA ASP A 256 -14.72 2.93 -9.86
C ASP A 256 -13.62 2.53 -10.85
N GLY A 257 -13.69 1.31 -11.38
CA GLY A 257 -12.86 0.86 -12.48
C GLY A 257 -13.54 1.12 -13.83
N ALA A 258 -12.89 1.76 -14.80
CA ALA A 258 -13.33 1.82 -16.21
C ALA A 258 -13.67 0.43 -16.81
N ALA A 259 -13.18 -0.66 -16.19
CA ALA A 259 -13.42 -2.04 -16.57
C ALA A 259 -14.42 -2.79 -15.67
N SER A 260 -15.22 -2.12 -14.83
CA SER A 260 -16.22 -2.73 -13.92
C SER A 260 -17.23 -3.64 -14.65
N LEU A 261 -17.32 -3.53 -15.99
CA LEU A 261 -18.11 -4.43 -16.85
C LEU A 261 -17.31 -5.45 -17.68
N PHE A 262 -15.99 -5.31 -17.84
CA PHE A 262 -15.22 -6.07 -18.85
C PHE A 262 -13.96 -6.77 -18.35
N SER A 263 -13.44 -6.44 -17.16
CA SER A 263 -12.34 -7.20 -16.56
C SER A 263 -12.58 -7.45 -15.08
N LYS A 264 -12.74 -8.73 -14.71
CA LYS A 264 -12.77 -9.24 -13.33
C LYS A 264 -11.41 -9.12 -12.64
N SER A 265 -10.78 -7.95 -12.67
CA SER A 265 -9.44 -7.78 -12.13
C SER A 265 -9.53 -7.36 -10.66
N ARG A 266 -9.09 -8.25 -9.75
CA ARG A 266 -8.95 -7.95 -8.30
C ARG A 266 -7.99 -6.81 -7.99
N LYS A 267 -7.26 -6.31 -8.99
CA LYS A 267 -6.28 -5.23 -8.84
C LYS A 267 -6.92 -3.96 -8.28
N TYR A 268 -8.13 -3.62 -8.72
CA TYR A 268 -8.81 -2.40 -8.31
C TYR A 268 -9.40 -2.51 -6.90
N GLY A 269 -10.01 -3.66 -6.57
CA GLY A 269 -10.44 -3.97 -5.20
C GLY A 269 -9.30 -3.93 -4.19
N ILE A 270 -8.10 -4.42 -4.55
CA ILE A 270 -6.89 -4.28 -3.70
C ILE A 270 -6.50 -2.81 -3.49
N ARG A 271 -6.59 -1.96 -4.51
CA ARG A 271 -6.31 -0.52 -4.37
C ARG A 271 -7.34 0.17 -3.48
N MET A 272 -8.62 -0.15 -3.64
CA MET A 272 -9.69 0.32 -2.75
C MET A 272 -9.47 -0.14 -1.30
N ALA A 273 -9.04 -1.39 -1.11
CA ALA A 273 -8.66 -1.92 0.20
C ALA A 273 -7.47 -1.16 0.80
N ASN A 274 -6.43 -0.87 0.02
CA ASN A 274 -5.30 -0.05 0.47
C ASN A 274 -5.70 1.40 0.75
N PHE A 275 -6.71 1.94 0.07
CA PHE A 275 -7.22 3.29 0.31
C PHE A 275 -8.06 3.40 1.60
N LEU A 276 -8.81 2.37 1.98
CA LEU A 276 -9.72 2.40 3.15
C LEU A 276 -9.13 3.05 4.43
N PRO A 277 -7.86 2.80 4.83
CA PRO A 277 -7.27 3.42 6.02
C PRO A 277 -7.20 4.95 5.96
N ALA A 278 -7.33 5.58 4.80
CA ALA A 278 -7.41 7.04 4.70
C ALA A 278 -8.72 7.61 5.28
N LEU A 279 -9.84 6.87 5.22
CA LEU A 279 -11.13 7.38 5.67
C LEU A 279 -11.18 7.66 7.18
N PRO A 280 -10.67 6.78 8.07
CA PRO A 280 -10.59 7.07 9.50
C PRO A 280 -9.67 8.24 9.90
N LEU A 281 -8.99 8.90 8.96
CA LEU A 281 -8.32 10.18 9.22
C LEU A 281 -9.33 11.34 9.32
N CYS A 282 -10.51 11.19 8.73
CA CYS A 282 -11.62 12.12 8.87
C CYS A 282 -12.38 11.88 10.17
N THR A 283 -12.87 12.95 10.79
CA THR A 283 -13.77 12.83 11.95
C THR A 283 -15.18 12.37 11.56
N ARG A 284 -15.60 12.69 10.32
CA ARG A 284 -16.89 12.28 9.76
C ARG A 284 -16.72 11.80 8.33
N TRP A 285 -17.04 10.53 8.13
CA TRP A 285 -17.00 9.87 6.83
C TRP A 285 -18.06 8.78 6.71
N GLU A 286 -18.41 8.44 5.48
CA GLU A 286 -19.25 7.31 5.07
C GLU A 286 -18.60 6.62 3.86
N MET A 287 -18.75 5.30 3.75
CA MET A 287 -18.33 4.51 2.61
C MET A 287 -19.35 3.43 2.29
N GLU A 288 -19.62 3.25 0.99
CA GLU A 288 -20.41 2.16 0.46
C GLU A 288 -19.64 1.51 -0.70
N ALA A 289 -19.50 0.18 -0.72
CA ALA A 289 -18.81 -0.55 -1.78
C ALA A 289 -19.65 -1.70 -2.33
N GLU A 290 -19.61 -1.87 -3.65
CA GLU A 290 -20.21 -3.01 -4.36
C GLU A 290 -19.21 -4.16 -4.48
N ILE A 291 -19.50 -5.27 -3.81
CA ILE A 291 -18.66 -6.47 -3.74
C ILE A 291 -19.23 -7.55 -4.65
N LEU A 292 -18.40 -8.10 -5.54
CA LEU A 292 -18.78 -9.18 -6.44
C LEU A 292 -18.84 -10.51 -5.68
N ASP A 293 -19.99 -11.18 -5.70
CA ASP A 293 -20.19 -12.48 -5.04
C ASP A 293 -20.05 -13.64 -6.06
N GLU A 294 -18.83 -14.17 -6.19
CA GLU A 294 -18.55 -15.30 -7.08
C GLU A 294 -19.05 -16.65 -6.54
N THR A 295 -19.49 -16.73 -5.27
CA THR A 295 -19.82 -18.00 -4.60
C THR A 295 -21.16 -18.59 -5.05
N THR A 296 -22.04 -17.77 -5.62
CA THR A 296 -23.41 -18.15 -5.99
C THR A 296 -23.50 -18.88 -7.33
N GLY A 297 -22.42 -18.97 -8.11
CA GLY A 297 -22.44 -19.55 -9.47
C GLY A 297 -23.20 -18.72 -10.51
N THR A 298 -23.89 -17.66 -10.08
CA THR A 298 -24.45 -16.59 -10.91
C THR A 298 -23.43 -15.48 -11.05
N THR A 299 -23.08 -15.13 -12.29
CA THR A 299 -21.92 -14.28 -12.62
C THR A 299 -22.06 -12.79 -12.29
N ASP A 300 -23.10 -12.36 -11.59
CA ASP A 300 -23.43 -10.93 -11.42
C ASP A 300 -24.14 -10.59 -10.11
N HIS A 301 -24.09 -11.46 -9.09
CA HIS A 301 -24.67 -11.10 -7.80
C HIS A 301 -23.73 -10.11 -7.08
N ARG A 302 -24.23 -8.92 -6.75
CA ARG A 302 -23.48 -7.89 -6.01
C ARG A 302 -24.02 -7.79 -4.59
N ARG A 303 -23.10 -7.59 -3.65
CA ARG A 303 -23.40 -7.30 -2.24
C ARG A 303 -22.88 -5.91 -1.91
N THR A 304 -23.49 -5.27 -0.93
CA THR A 304 -23.07 -3.97 -0.43
C THR A 304 -22.31 -4.14 0.88
N LEU A 305 -21.13 -3.55 0.97
CA LEU A 305 -20.44 -3.24 2.22
C LEU A 305 -20.69 -1.76 2.52
N ALA A 306 -21.22 -1.44 3.69
CA ALA A 306 -21.33 -0.07 4.16
C ALA A 306 -20.54 0.07 5.46
N LEU A 307 -19.73 1.12 5.56
CA LEU A 307 -18.97 1.49 6.76
C LEU A 307 -19.06 3.00 6.97
N ASP A 308 -19.02 3.46 8.21
CA ASP A 308 -18.97 4.88 8.56
C ASP A 308 -18.10 5.14 9.80
N HIS A 309 -17.94 6.42 10.14
CA HIS A 309 -17.15 6.89 11.29
C HIS A 309 -17.56 6.28 12.65
N THR A 310 -18.71 5.61 12.76
CA THR A 310 -19.17 4.95 13.99
C THR A 310 -18.70 3.50 14.13
N ASP A 311 -18.09 2.91 13.09
CA ASP A 311 -17.58 1.53 13.12
C ASP A 311 -16.31 1.34 13.96
N GLY A 312 -15.75 2.41 14.54
CA GLY A 312 -14.59 2.33 15.44
C GLY A 312 -13.30 1.91 14.75
N LEU A 313 -13.19 2.13 13.44
CA LEU A 313 -11.95 1.90 12.69
C LEU A 313 -10.93 3.00 13.01
N SER A 314 -9.66 2.62 13.14
CA SER A 314 -8.54 3.56 13.24
C SER A 314 -7.59 3.40 12.07
N SER A 315 -6.98 4.51 11.67
CA SER A 315 -5.95 4.53 10.64
C SER A 315 -4.58 4.20 11.23
N HIS A 316 -3.76 3.56 10.41
CA HIS A 316 -2.31 3.46 10.62
C HIS A 316 -1.56 4.41 9.67
N TYR A 317 -2.27 5.20 8.87
CA TYR A 317 -1.69 6.21 8.00
C TYR A 317 -1.50 7.53 8.75
N SER A 318 -0.54 8.32 8.28
CA SER A 318 -0.35 9.68 8.76
C SER A 318 -1.20 10.66 7.96
N ALA A 319 -1.67 11.71 8.61
CA ALA A 319 -2.32 12.84 7.94
C ALA A 319 -1.31 13.79 7.26
N GLN A 320 0.00 13.49 7.36
CA GLN A 320 1.07 14.38 6.94
C GLN A 320 1.89 13.75 5.82
N SER A 321 1.58 14.12 4.58
CA SER A 321 2.58 14.22 3.53
C SER A 321 2.27 15.45 2.68
N GLU A 322 3.28 16.33 2.53
CA GLU A 322 3.15 17.56 1.73
C GLU A 322 3.14 17.26 0.22
N PHE A 323 3.36 16.00 -0.20
CA PHE A 323 3.39 15.57 -1.59
C PHE A 323 2.91 14.13 -1.71
N ASP A 324 2.16 13.85 -2.77
CA ASP A 324 1.52 12.54 -3.01
C ASP A 324 2.42 11.64 -3.87
N SER A 325 3.50 12.19 -4.46
CA SER A 325 4.51 11.45 -5.20
C SER A 325 5.92 12.05 -5.10
N ASP A 326 6.94 11.21 -5.32
CA ASP A 326 8.34 11.64 -5.45
C ASP A 326 8.53 12.68 -6.58
N VAL A 327 7.70 12.62 -7.62
CA VAL A 327 7.73 13.56 -8.75
C VAL A 327 7.28 14.96 -8.32
N GLU A 328 6.18 15.06 -7.57
CA GLU A 328 5.67 16.31 -7.02
C GLU A 328 6.67 16.97 -6.07
N ARG A 329 7.20 16.20 -5.11
CA ARG A 329 8.23 16.66 -4.17
C ARG A 329 9.47 17.16 -4.89
N THR A 330 9.97 16.37 -5.84
CA THR A 330 11.14 16.76 -6.65
C THR A 330 10.87 18.02 -7.47
N LEU A 331 9.64 18.21 -7.96
CA LEU A 331 9.25 19.40 -8.70
C LEU A 331 9.25 20.63 -7.78
N ALA A 332 8.61 20.55 -6.62
CA ALA A 332 8.60 21.62 -5.62
C ALA A 332 10.02 22.00 -5.17
N ASP A 333 10.85 21.02 -4.81
CA ASP A 333 12.26 21.23 -4.45
C ASP A 333 13.07 21.93 -5.54
N LYS A 334 12.80 21.60 -6.81
CA LYS A 334 13.44 22.25 -7.96
C LYS A 334 12.91 23.67 -8.14
N TRP A 335 11.62 23.90 -7.89
CA TRP A 335 10.98 25.20 -8.04
C TRP A 335 11.52 26.22 -7.05
N GLU A 336 11.70 25.84 -5.78
CA GLU A 336 12.33 26.71 -4.77
C GLU A 336 13.74 27.17 -5.14
N ARG A 337 14.45 26.36 -5.94
CA ARG A 337 15.82 26.63 -6.39
C ARG A 337 15.87 27.30 -7.76
N ALA A 338 14.74 27.42 -8.46
CA ALA A 338 14.67 27.99 -9.78
C ALA A 338 14.68 29.53 -9.72
N ASN A 339 15.19 30.17 -10.77
CA ASN A 339 15.18 31.62 -10.90
C ASN A 339 14.05 32.02 -11.86
N THR A 340 12.83 32.02 -11.34
CA THR A 340 11.60 32.38 -12.07
C THR A 340 10.76 33.34 -11.22
N GLU A 341 9.95 34.17 -11.88
CA GLU A 341 8.94 35.01 -11.20
C GLU A 341 7.64 34.25 -10.92
N TRP A 342 7.51 33.02 -11.42
CA TRP A 342 6.35 32.16 -11.22
C TRP A 342 6.47 31.33 -9.94
N ASP A 343 5.45 31.37 -9.10
CA ASP A 343 5.35 30.62 -7.86
C ASP A 343 4.58 29.31 -8.10
N LEU A 344 5.10 28.20 -7.60
CA LEU A 344 4.39 26.92 -7.57
C LEU A 344 3.63 26.81 -6.25
N ILE A 345 2.31 26.76 -6.35
CA ILE A 345 1.40 26.66 -5.24
C ILE A 345 0.77 25.28 -5.27
N ARG A 346 0.78 24.57 -4.15
CA ARG A 346 0.01 23.32 -4.02
C ARG A 346 -1.47 23.68 -3.97
N GLU A 347 -2.26 23.05 -4.81
CA GLU A 347 -3.70 23.25 -4.81
C GLU A 347 -4.37 22.27 -3.86
N ASP A 348 -4.66 22.73 -2.65
CA ASP A 348 -5.65 22.09 -1.79
C ASP A 348 -7.09 22.51 -2.17
N ASP A 349 -7.23 23.49 -3.06
CA ASP A 349 -8.50 24.04 -3.51
C ASP A 349 -9.11 23.21 -4.63
N VAL A 350 -10.42 23.12 -4.53
CA VAL A 350 -11.28 22.26 -5.32
C VAL A 350 -11.74 23.05 -6.54
N LEU A 351 -11.36 22.64 -7.75
CA LEU A 351 -11.85 23.32 -8.95
C LEU A 351 -13.26 22.83 -9.29
N ASP A 352 -14.20 23.78 -9.30
CA ASP A 352 -15.59 23.57 -9.68
C ASP A 352 -15.72 23.50 -11.21
N PHE A 353 -16.14 22.34 -11.71
CA PHE A 353 -16.46 22.10 -13.12
C PHE A 353 -17.97 21.92 -13.33
N GLY A 354 -18.79 22.55 -12.48
CA GLY A 354 -20.24 22.46 -12.46
C GLY A 354 -20.72 21.32 -11.56
N ALA A 355 -21.22 20.24 -12.16
CA ALA A 355 -21.74 19.12 -11.37
C ALA A 355 -20.63 18.26 -10.74
N GLU A 356 -19.42 18.31 -11.30
CA GLU A 356 -18.25 17.56 -10.84
C GLU A 356 -17.11 18.50 -10.47
N VAL A 357 -16.22 17.97 -9.65
CA VAL A 357 -15.06 18.66 -9.10
C VAL A 357 -13.78 17.94 -9.54
N MET A 358 -12.70 18.69 -9.77
CA MET A 358 -11.36 18.11 -9.89
C MET A 358 -10.38 18.79 -8.93
N LEU A 359 -9.56 17.99 -8.26
CA LEU A 359 -8.42 18.45 -7.47
C LEU A 359 -7.19 18.44 -8.38
N PRO A 360 -6.67 19.59 -8.84
CA PRO A 360 -5.37 19.63 -9.49
C PRO A 360 -4.24 19.34 -8.49
N ASP A 361 -3.03 19.04 -8.99
CA ASP A 361 -1.86 18.83 -8.13
C ASP A 361 -1.20 20.15 -7.72
N PHE A 362 -1.09 21.08 -8.68
CA PHE A 362 -0.50 22.40 -8.44
C PHE A 362 -1.20 23.50 -9.23
N ALA A 363 -1.02 24.73 -8.79
CA ALA A 363 -1.19 25.94 -9.59
C ALA A 363 0.16 26.63 -9.73
N ILE A 364 0.43 27.18 -10.91
CA ILE A 364 1.58 28.03 -11.14
C ILE A 364 1.04 29.46 -11.31
N GLU A 365 1.40 30.32 -10.36
CA GLU A 365 0.92 31.69 -10.29
C GLU A 365 2.03 32.68 -10.61
N HIS A 366 1.66 33.77 -11.28
CA HIS A 366 2.55 34.88 -11.54
C HIS A 366 2.10 36.10 -10.72
N PRO A 367 3.02 36.93 -10.20
CA PRO A 367 2.70 38.14 -9.43
C PRO A 367 1.83 39.18 -10.16
N ASP A 368 1.66 39.06 -11.48
CA ASP A 368 0.76 39.91 -12.28
C ASP A 368 -0.70 39.42 -12.29
N GLY A 369 -0.99 38.34 -11.55
CA GLY A 369 -2.32 37.76 -11.41
C GLY A 369 -2.67 36.73 -12.49
N ARG A 370 -1.70 36.26 -13.29
CA ARG A 370 -1.91 35.11 -14.18
C ARG A 370 -1.73 33.79 -13.44
N ARG A 371 -2.57 32.81 -13.77
CA ARG A 371 -2.58 31.48 -13.15
C ARG A 371 -2.78 30.38 -14.19
N VAL A 372 -2.00 29.32 -14.08
CA VAL A 372 -2.18 28.06 -14.81
C VAL A 372 -2.29 26.93 -13.81
N ILE A 373 -3.16 25.96 -14.10
CA ILE A 373 -3.36 24.76 -13.30
C ILE A 373 -2.51 23.64 -13.88
N LEU A 374 -1.86 22.85 -13.04
CA LEU A 374 -1.01 21.73 -13.41
C LEU A 374 -1.55 20.44 -12.80
N GLU A 375 -1.75 19.45 -13.68
CA GLU A 375 -2.06 18.07 -13.30
C GLU A 375 -0.91 17.14 -13.73
N ILE A 376 -0.40 16.32 -12.82
CA ILE A 376 0.64 15.33 -13.08
C ILE A 376 -0.01 13.94 -13.20
N VAL A 377 -0.01 13.40 -14.40
CA VAL A 377 -0.52 12.04 -14.67
C VAL A 377 0.59 11.03 -14.41
N GLY A 378 0.64 10.51 -13.18
CA GLY A 378 1.57 9.46 -12.77
C GLY A 378 1.11 8.03 -13.09
N PHE A 379 -0.19 7.80 -13.20
CA PHE A 379 -0.80 6.50 -13.52
C PHE A 379 -1.89 6.68 -14.58
N TRP A 380 -1.96 5.77 -15.56
CA TRP A 380 -2.95 5.88 -16.63
C TRP A 380 -3.50 4.53 -17.10
N THR A 381 -4.73 4.57 -17.60
CA THR A 381 -5.26 3.66 -18.62
C THR A 381 -5.81 4.50 -19.77
N PRO A 382 -5.92 3.96 -21.01
CA PRO A 382 -6.57 4.63 -22.15
C PRO A 382 -7.90 5.28 -21.80
N GLU A 383 -8.72 4.56 -21.05
CA GLU A 383 -10.05 4.99 -20.65
C GLU A 383 -9.98 6.11 -19.61
N TYR A 384 -9.14 5.97 -18.56
CA TYR A 384 -8.93 7.02 -17.55
C TYR A 384 -8.58 8.36 -18.18
N LEU A 385 -7.59 8.31 -19.07
CA LEU A 385 -7.11 9.52 -19.71
C LEU A 385 -8.17 10.09 -20.64
N SER A 386 -8.85 9.25 -21.43
CA SER A 386 -9.92 9.72 -22.32
C SER A 386 -11.08 10.39 -21.58
N GLU A 387 -11.53 9.82 -20.45
CA GLU A 387 -12.60 10.41 -19.63
C GLU A 387 -12.14 11.72 -18.99
N LYS A 388 -10.93 11.74 -18.42
CA LYS A 388 -10.37 12.94 -17.78
C LYS A 388 -10.15 14.06 -18.80
N LEU A 389 -9.57 13.76 -19.96
CA LEU A 389 -9.39 14.71 -21.05
C LEU A 389 -10.72 15.21 -21.62
N THR A 390 -11.74 14.36 -21.71
CA THR A 390 -13.08 14.77 -22.16
C THR A 390 -13.66 15.82 -21.20
N LYS A 391 -13.59 15.59 -19.89
CA LYS A 391 -14.07 16.55 -18.89
C LYS A 391 -13.32 17.87 -18.93
N ILE A 392 -12.00 17.80 -19.06
CA ILE A 392 -11.14 18.99 -19.20
C ILE A 392 -11.55 19.81 -20.44
N ARG A 393 -11.88 19.14 -21.55
CA ARG A 393 -12.38 19.81 -22.77
C ARG A 393 -13.77 20.42 -22.57
N GLU A 394 -14.67 19.73 -21.88
CA GLU A 394 -16.03 20.21 -21.57
C GLU A 394 -16.04 21.40 -20.61
N ALA A 395 -15.06 21.44 -19.70
CA ALA A 395 -14.82 22.51 -18.75
C ALA A 395 -14.29 23.81 -19.37
N ASP A 396 -13.84 23.79 -20.62
CA ASP A 396 -13.11 24.88 -21.28
C ASP A 396 -11.99 25.47 -20.39
N ALA A 397 -11.30 24.59 -19.65
CA ALA A 397 -10.19 24.95 -18.76
C ALA A 397 -8.96 25.35 -19.61
N ALA A 398 -9.01 26.54 -20.21
CA ALA A 398 -8.00 27.03 -21.12
C ALA A 398 -6.63 27.23 -20.45
N ASN A 399 -6.59 27.30 -19.12
CA ASN A 399 -5.38 27.38 -18.32
C ASN A 399 -5.01 26.06 -17.61
N LEU A 400 -5.46 24.89 -18.08
CA LEU A 400 -4.98 23.60 -17.56
C LEU A 400 -3.85 23.03 -18.42
N VAL A 401 -2.75 22.66 -17.77
CA VAL A 401 -1.58 21.97 -18.33
C VAL A 401 -1.49 20.58 -17.70
N VAL A 402 -1.14 19.58 -18.51
CA VAL A 402 -1.04 18.18 -18.06
C VAL A 402 0.39 17.69 -18.26
N ALA A 403 1.06 17.24 -17.19
CA ALA A 403 2.36 16.59 -17.28
C ALA A 403 2.18 15.07 -17.30
N VAL A 404 2.73 14.38 -18.31
CA VAL A 404 2.51 12.95 -18.57
C VAL A 404 3.84 12.21 -18.59
N SER A 405 3.94 11.13 -17.82
CA SER A 405 5.14 10.31 -17.82
C SER A 405 5.29 9.49 -19.11
N GLU A 406 6.42 9.58 -19.81
CA GLU A 406 6.78 8.75 -20.97
C GLU A 406 6.89 7.25 -20.63
N ARG A 407 6.94 6.89 -19.34
CA ARG A 407 6.91 5.48 -18.91
C ARG A 407 5.52 4.86 -19.07
N LEU A 408 4.50 5.69 -19.30
CA LEU A 408 3.15 5.27 -19.60
C LEU A 408 3.07 4.91 -21.09
N ASP A 409 2.42 3.78 -21.41
CA ASP A 409 2.25 3.29 -22.80
C ASP A 409 1.20 4.10 -23.59
N CYS A 410 1.22 5.44 -23.46
CA CYS A 410 0.34 6.36 -24.17
C CYS A 410 1.03 6.98 -25.39
N SER A 411 0.20 7.36 -26.36
CA SER A 411 0.62 8.01 -27.60
C SER A 411 0.12 9.45 -27.65
N ALA A 412 0.76 10.29 -28.47
CA ALA A 412 0.28 11.65 -28.71
C ALA A 412 -1.17 11.66 -29.25
N ASP A 413 -1.56 10.63 -30.01
CA ASP A 413 -2.91 10.48 -30.56
C ASP A 413 -3.99 10.35 -29.44
N ASP A 414 -3.62 9.90 -28.23
CA ASP A 414 -4.53 9.81 -27.08
C ASP A 414 -4.88 11.20 -26.50
N PHE A 415 -4.13 12.24 -26.88
CA PHE A 415 -4.30 13.61 -26.42
C PHE A 415 -4.85 14.58 -27.49
N GLU A 416 -5.32 14.04 -28.62
CA GLU A 416 -5.72 14.82 -29.81
C GLU A 416 -6.63 16.02 -29.46
N GLY A 417 -6.12 17.25 -29.63
CA GLY A 417 -6.81 18.50 -29.30
C GLY A 417 -6.38 19.17 -27.98
N MET A 418 -5.48 18.54 -27.23
CA MET A 418 -4.75 19.11 -26.09
C MET A 418 -3.23 18.99 -26.24
N ASP A 419 -2.75 18.53 -27.40
CA ASP A 419 -1.33 18.23 -27.67
C ASP A 419 -0.38 19.36 -27.27
N ASP A 420 -0.78 20.61 -27.50
CA ASP A 420 0.03 21.79 -27.22
C ASP A 420 0.11 22.15 -25.71
N ARG A 421 -0.67 21.48 -24.85
CA ARG A 421 -0.75 21.68 -23.39
C ARG A 421 -0.26 20.46 -22.58
N VAL A 422 0.33 19.48 -23.25
CA VAL A 422 0.84 18.26 -22.62
C VAL A 422 2.35 18.30 -22.52
N LEU A 423 2.88 18.19 -21.30
CA LEU A 423 4.32 18.09 -21.05
C LEU A 423 4.72 16.64 -20.80
N TRP A 424 5.46 16.05 -21.73
CA TRP A 424 5.98 14.69 -21.59
C TRP A 424 7.28 14.65 -20.76
N PHE A 425 7.39 13.74 -19.79
CA PHE A 425 8.58 13.62 -18.95
C PHE A 425 8.98 12.16 -18.67
N LYS A 426 10.29 11.88 -18.50
CA LYS A 426 10.78 10.49 -18.29
C LYS A 426 10.86 10.04 -16.83
N SER A 427 11.49 10.85 -16.00
CA SER A 427 11.77 10.52 -14.59
C SER A 427 11.63 11.72 -13.66
N GLY A 428 11.30 12.89 -14.21
CA GLY A 428 11.08 14.11 -13.44
C GLY A 428 10.80 15.26 -14.39
N ILE A 429 10.07 16.24 -13.87
CA ILE A 429 9.65 17.41 -14.63
C ILE A 429 10.73 18.50 -14.53
N HIS A 430 10.90 19.27 -15.60
CA HIS A 430 11.83 20.40 -15.66
C HIS A 430 11.04 21.70 -15.49
N VAL A 431 11.46 22.53 -14.52
CA VAL A 431 10.72 23.73 -14.10
C VAL A 431 10.52 24.71 -15.26
N TYR A 432 11.57 24.95 -16.07
CA TYR A 432 11.48 25.94 -17.14
C TYR A 432 10.55 25.51 -18.28
N ASP A 433 10.36 24.20 -18.49
CA ASP A 433 9.42 23.70 -19.51
C ASP A 433 7.98 24.00 -19.08
N LEU A 434 7.69 23.92 -17.77
CA LEU A 434 6.41 24.32 -17.20
C LEU A 434 6.24 25.84 -17.18
N VAL A 435 7.30 26.62 -16.96
CA VAL A 435 7.25 28.08 -17.04
C VAL A 435 6.93 28.54 -18.47
N GLU A 436 7.51 27.90 -19.49
CA GLU A 436 7.18 28.18 -20.90
C GLU A 436 5.69 27.93 -21.18
N LEU A 437 5.15 26.80 -20.70
CA LEU A 437 3.72 26.50 -20.81
C LEU A 437 2.86 27.49 -20.00
N ALA A 438 3.30 27.89 -18.82
CA ALA A 438 2.60 28.89 -18.00
C ALA A 438 2.55 30.25 -18.71
N GLU A 439 3.63 30.67 -19.37
CA GLU A 439 3.64 31.91 -20.15
C GLU A 439 2.63 31.91 -21.30
N GLU A 440 2.42 30.76 -21.93
CA GLU A 440 1.52 30.60 -23.08
C GLU A 440 0.05 30.44 -22.66
N TYR A 441 -0.23 29.69 -21.59
CA TYR A 441 -1.59 29.25 -21.24
C TYR A 441 -2.17 29.86 -19.97
N ALA A 442 -1.42 30.63 -19.18
CA ALA A 442 -1.97 31.21 -17.97
C ALA A 442 -3.04 32.27 -18.27
N LEU A 443 -4.13 32.22 -17.51
CA LEU A 443 -5.22 33.18 -17.58
C LEU A 443 -5.19 34.13 -16.38
N PRO A 444 -5.66 35.37 -16.50
CA PRO A 444 -5.83 36.24 -15.35
C PRO A 444 -6.85 35.65 -14.38
N THR A 445 -6.51 35.58 -13.09
CA THR A 445 -7.43 35.14 -12.04
C THR A 445 -8.58 36.14 -11.97
N ASN A 446 -9.78 35.73 -12.37
CA ASN A 446 -10.97 36.57 -12.22
C ASN A 446 -11.19 36.81 -10.72
N THR A 447 -11.25 38.10 -10.33
CA THR A 447 -11.54 38.54 -8.96
C THR A 447 -12.99 38.28 -8.58
#